data_AF-C7XAA0-F1
#
_entry.id   AF-C7XAA0-F1
#
_cell.length_a   1.000
_cell.length_b   1.000
_cell.length_c   1.000
_cell.angle_alpha   90.00
_cell.angle_beta   90.00
_cell.angle_gamma   90.00
#
_symmetry.space_group_name_H-M   'P 1'
#
loop_
_entity.id
_entity.type
_entity.pdbx_description
1 polymer ?
#
loop_
_entity_poly.entity_id
_entity_poly.type
_entity_poly.pdbx_seq_one_letter_code
_entity_poly.pdbx_strand_id
1 'polypeptide(L)'
;GEYELIELNTGGKHVYTHLDNDRLSEGLHDALGRYHASGVVVDEDACLAREVLRGYASLRAETDVIRCKLYSLLLPAYLLLGESDEFDRLRSTMRSMLPVIKAGQSRALLLVTLYGCTDSSLYQCMAHELVDPWMEEASPKKSKTVLIRRLRDYDRWLKHNE
;
A
#
# COMPACT_ATOMS: atom_id res chain seq x y z
N GLY A 1 -42.52 26.64 -0.56
CA GLY A 1 -41.06 26.53 -0.68
C GLY A 1 -40.73 25.11 -0.33
N GLU A 2 -40.56 24.28 -1.36
CA GLU A 2 -40.24 22.87 -1.16
C GLU A 2 -38.74 22.77 -0.91
N TYR A 3 -38.38 22.16 0.22
CA TYR A 3 -37.00 21.85 0.53
C TYR A 3 -36.71 20.45 0.01
N GLU A 4 -35.94 20.37 -1.07
CA GLU A 4 -35.33 19.12 -1.52
C GLU A 4 -34.41 18.58 -0.41
N LEU A 5 -34.76 17.40 0.09
CA LEU A 5 -33.86 16.57 0.89
C LEU A 5 -32.77 16.03 -0.02
N ILE A 6 -31.58 16.63 0.04
CA ILE A 6 -30.38 16.04 -0.55
C ILE A 6 -30.05 14.79 0.28
N GLU A 7 -30.22 13.62 -0.32
CA GLU A 7 -29.76 12.35 0.25
C GLU A 7 -28.24 12.40 0.47
N LEU A 8 -27.83 12.38 1.73
CA LEU A 8 -26.44 12.17 2.13
C LEU A 8 -26.06 10.73 1.76
N ASN A 9 -25.23 10.62 0.73
CA ASN A 9 -24.63 9.41 0.18
C ASN A 9 -24.02 8.52 1.29
N THR A 10 -24.82 7.59 1.80
CA THR A 10 -24.43 6.56 2.78
C THR A 10 -23.68 5.39 2.16
N GLY A 11 -23.50 5.37 0.83
CA GLY A 11 -22.81 4.31 0.10
C GLY A 11 -21.30 4.22 0.39
N GLY A 12 -20.65 5.31 0.80
CA GLY A 12 -19.21 5.33 1.06
C GLY A 12 -18.79 4.65 2.37
N LYS A 13 -19.65 4.61 3.39
CA LYS A 13 -19.27 4.18 4.75
C LYS A 13 -18.91 2.69 4.83
N HIS A 14 -19.50 1.86 3.98
CA HIS A 14 -19.25 0.41 3.95
C HIS A 14 -18.03 0.02 3.11
N VAL A 15 -17.59 0.86 2.17
CA VAL A 15 -16.44 0.57 1.30
C VAL A 15 -15.12 0.68 2.07
N TYR A 16 -15.01 1.66 2.98
CA TYR A 16 -13.80 1.86 3.77
C TYR A 16 -13.55 0.76 4.80
N THR A 17 -14.59 0.04 5.25
CA THR A 17 -14.46 -1.16 6.09
C THR A 17 -13.72 -2.31 5.41
N HIS A 18 -13.62 -2.30 4.08
CA HIS A 18 -12.86 -3.29 3.30
C HIS A 18 -11.42 -2.88 3.00
N LEU A 19 -10.98 -1.66 3.37
CA LEU A 19 -9.56 -1.29 3.18
C LEU A 19 -8.62 -2.05 4.11
N ASP A 20 -9.15 -2.66 5.17
CA ASP A 20 -8.43 -3.62 6.04
C ASP A 20 -8.60 -5.07 5.53
N ASN A 21 -8.71 -5.26 4.21
CA ASN A 21 -8.78 -6.58 3.60
C ASN A 21 -7.40 -7.25 3.65
N ASP A 22 -7.15 -7.94 4.77
CA ASP A 22 -5.95 -8.72 5.02
C ASP A 22 -5.65 -9.68 3.86
N ARG A 23 -6.66 -10.27 3.21
CA ARG A 23 -6.45 -11.20 2.07
C ARG A 23 -5.82 -10.51 0.87
N LEU A 24 -6.34 -9.35 0.45
CA LEU A 24 -5.84 -8.63 -0.71
C LEU A 24 -4.46 -8.01 -0.42
N SER A 25 -4.33 -7.40 0.75
CA SER A 25 -3.07 -6.78 1.18
C SER A 25 -1.94 -7.81 1.27
N GLU A 26 -2.23 -8.99 1.85
CA GLU A 26 -1.24 -10.06 1.98
C GLU A 26 -0.95 -10.73 0.65
N GLY A 27 -1.97 -11.06 -0.14
CA GLY A 27 -1.78 -11.67 -1.44
C GLY A 27 -0.96 -10.80 -2.40
N LEU A 28 -1.15 -9.47 -2.38
CA LEU A 28 -0.32 -8.55 -3.17
C LEU A 28 1.14 -8.55 -2.70
N HIS A 29 1.38 -8.65 -1.39
CA HIS A 29 2.74 -8.73 -0.84
C HIS A 29 3.44 -10.03 -1.27
N ASP A 30 2.74 -11.17 -1.17
CA ASP A 30 3.28 -12.46 -1.61
C ASP A 30 3.50 -12.51 -3.14
N ALA A 31 2.63 -11.87 -3.91
CA ALA A 31 2.80 -11.69 -5.35
C ALA A 31 4.04 -10.84 -5.68
N LEU A 32 4.27 -9.74 -4.96
CA LEU A 32 5.50 -8.96 -5.10
C LEU A 32 6.75 -9.79 -4.77
N GLY A 33 6.71 -10.62 -3.72
CA GLY A 33 7.83 -11.51 -3.40
C GLY A 33 8.15 -12.49 -4.51
N ARG A 34 7.14 -13.10 -5.13
CA ARG A 34 7.31 -13.98 -6.29
C ARG A 34 7.77 -13.23 -7.53
N TYR A 35 7.26 -12.02 -7.76
CA TYR A 35 7.69 -11.15 -8.84
C TYR A 35 9.18 -10.80 -8.71
N HIS A 36 9.66 -10.41 -7.52
CA HIS A 36 11.09 -10.12 -7.31
C HIS A 36 11.98 -11.36 -7.40
N ALA A 37 11.47 -12.53 -7.03
CA ALA A 37 12.23 -13.78 -7.14
C ALA A 37 12.35 -14.30 -8.58
N SER A 38 11.35 -14.07 -9.43
CA SER A 38 11.26 -14.71 -10.76
C SER A 38 11.26 -13.74 -11.94
N GLY A 39 10.97 -12.46 -11.71
CA GLY A 39 10.72 -11.45 -12.74
C GLY A 39 9.40 -11.63 -13.51
N VAL A 40 8.58 -12.63 -13.17
CA VAL A 40 7.37 -13.00 -13.91
C VAL A 40 6.15 -12.94 -12.98
N VAL A 41 5.04 -12.44 -13.52
CA VAL A 41 3.75 -12.41 -12.83
C VAL A 41 2.91 -13.59 -13.33
N VAL A 42 2.51 -14.48 -12.42
CA VAL A 42 1.64 -15.63 -12.76
C VAL A 42 0.18 -15.19 -12.86
N ASP A 43 -0.64 -15.99 -13.56
CA ASP A 43 -2.04 -15.65 -13.82
C ASP A 43 -2.85 -15.37 -12.54
N GLU A 44 -2.59 -16.12 -11.47
CA GLU A 44 -3.23 -15.93 -10.17
C GLU A 44 -2.96 -14.52 -9.59
N ASP A 45 -1.72 -14.04 -9.72
CA ASP A 45 -1.29 -12.73 -9.22
C ASP A 45 -1.87 -11.60 -10.05
N ALA A 46 -1.87 -11.79 -11.37
CA ALA A 46 -2.52 -10.86 -12.28
C ALA A 46 -4.04 -10.82 -12.02
N CYS A 47 -4.67 -11.95 -11.68
CA CYS A 47 -6.09 -11.98 -11.33
C CYS A 47 -6.36 -11.23 -10.02
N LEU A 48 -5.54 -11.46 -9.00
CA LEU A 48 -5.61 -10.74 -7.72
C LEU A 48 -5.42 -9.22 -7.91
N ALA A 49 -4.41 -8.80 -8.68
CA ALA A 49 -4.17 -7.39 -8.96
C ALA A 49 -5.35 -6.75 -9.71
N ARG A 50 -5.97 -7.46 -10.66
CA ARG A 50 -7.19 -6.99 -11.34
C ARG A 50 -8.38 -6.89 -10.38
N GLU A 51 -8.52 -7.83 -9.44
CA GLU A 51 -9.54 -7.75 -8.40
C GLU A 51 -9.38 -6.47 -7.57
N VAL A 52 -8.15 -6.15 -7.17
CA VAL A 52 -7.83 -4.92 -6.45
C VAL A 52 -8.19 -3.69 -7.29
N LEU A 53 -7.76 -3.61 -8.55
CA LEU A 53 -8.09 -2.44 -9.38
C LEU A 53 -9.61 -2.28 -9.59
N ARG A 54 -10.35 -3.39 -9.81
CA ARG A 54 -11.82 -3.34 -9.94
C ARG A 54 -12.52 -2.86 -8.67
N GLY A 55 -12.03 -3.26 -7.51
CA GLY A 55 -12.64 -2.90 -6.22
C GLY A 55 -12.28 -1.49 -5.76
N TYR A 56 -11.07 -1.01 -6.09
CA TYR A 56 -10.50 0.15 -5.39
C TYR A 56 -10.09 1.31 -6.31
N ALA A 57 -9.86 1.13 -7.61
CA ALA A 57 -9.29 2.19 -8.45
C ALA A 57 -10.20 3.42 -8.65
N SER A 58 -11.52 3.25 -8.55
CA SER A 58 -12.49 4.35 -8.66
C SER A 58 -12.76 5.07 -7.34
N LEU A 59 -12.23 4.56 -6.22
CA LEU A 59 -12.52 5.10 -4.90
C LEU A 59 -11.80 6.43 -4.65
N ARG A 60 -12.52 7.36 -4.05
CA ARG A 60 -11.97 8.65 -3.62
C ARG A 60 -11.81 8.64 -2.11
N ALA A 61 -10.57 8.73 -1.65
CA ALA A 61 -10.26 8.72 -0.23
C ALA A 61 -10.17 10.16 0.33
N GLU A 62 -10.94 10.44 1.37
CA GLU A 62 -11.11 11.80 1.92
C GLU A 62 -10.03 12.20 2.93
N THR A 63 -9.36 11.22 3.55
CA THR A 63 -8.31 11.48 4.56
C THR A 63 -6.98 10.92 4.11
N ASP A 64 -5.88 11.50 4.62
CA ASP A 64 -4.52 10.99 4.35
C ASP A 64 -4.39 9.51 4.73
N VAL A 65 -4.98 9.10 5.85
CA VAL A 65 -4.93 7.70 6.32
C VAL A 65 -5.61 6.76 5.32
N ILE A 66 -6.81 7.12 4.86
CA ILE A 66 -7.56 6.31 3.88
C ILE A 66 -6.80 6.30 2.54
N ARG A 67 -6.26 7.45 2.10
CA ARG A 67 -5.41 7.52 0.89
C ARG A 67 -4.20 6.61 1.00
N CYS A 68 -3.51 6.58 2.15
CA CYS A 68 -2.36 5.72 2.35
C CYS A 68 -2.72 4.24 2.22
N LYS A 69 -3.83 3.80 2.85
CA LYS A 69 -4.32 2.43 2.73
C LYS A 69 -4.68 2.09 1.28
N LEU A 70 -5.43 2.97 0.62
CA LEU A 70 -5.85 2.78 -0.77
C LEU A 70 -4.64 2.65 -1.70
N TYR A 71 -3.69 3.58 -1.63
CA TYR A 71 -2.53 3.60 -2.50
C TYR A 71 -1.56 2.45 -2.23
N SER A 72 -1.52 1.94 -0.99
CA SER A 72 -0.75 0.74 -0.65
C SER A 72 -1.28 -0.55 -1.29
N LEU A 73 -2.54 -0.56 -1.76
CA LEU A 73 -3.11 -1.65 -2.56
C LEU A 73 -2.94 -1.40 -4.06
N LEU A 74 -3.19 -0.16 -4.51
CA LEU A 74 -3.17 0.17 -5.93
C LEU A 74 -1.77 0.13 -6.55
N LEU A 75 -0.74 0.63 -5.84
CA LEU A 75 0.61 0.71 -6.42
C LEU A 75 1.19 -0.69 -6.76
N PRO A 76 1.16 -1.69 -5.86
CA PRO A 76 1.54 -3.06 -6.21
C PRO A 76 0.72 -3.66 -7.35
N ALA A 77 -0.59 -3.39 -7.38
CA ALA A 77 -1.46 -3.92 -8.43
C ALA A 77 -1.09 -3.37 -9.81
N TYR A 78 -0.80 -2.07 -9.93
CA TYR A 78 -0.31 -1.49 -11.20
C TYR A 78 1.04 -2.07 -11.61
N LEU A 79 1.97 -2.26 -10.66
CA LEU A 79 3.27 -2.88 -10.94
C LEU A 79 3.11 -4.31 -11.49
N LEU A 80 2.34 -5.15 -10.81
CA LEU A 80 2.12 -6.54 -11.19
C LEU A 80 1.38 -6.68 -12.54
N LEU A 81 0.60 -5.68 -12.94
CA LEU A 81 -0.09 -5.67 -14.23
C LEU A 81 0.72 -5.00 -15.35
N GLY A 82 1.89 -4.43 -15.04
CA GLY A 82 2.71 -3.71 -16.02
C GLY A 82 2.12 -2.37 -16.46
N GLU A 83 1.18 -1.80 -15.69
CA GLU A 83 0.49 -0.53 -15.97
C GLU A 83 1.39 0.66 -15.63
N SER A 84 2.43 0.86 -16.43
CA SER A 84 3.55 1.77 -16.12
C SER A 84 3.11 3.24 -15.94
N ASP A 85 2.19 3.72 -16.76
CA ASP A 85 1.71 5.11 -16.68
C ASP A 85 0.94 5.39 -15.38
N GLU A 86 0.04 4.48 -15.00
CA GLU A 86 -0.72 4.61 -13.75
C GLU A 86 0.15 4.39 -12.53
N PHE A 87 1.10 3.46 -12.62
CA PHE A 87 2.13 3.26 -11.61
C PHE A 87 2.92 4.55 -11.34
N ASP A 88 3.43 5.20 -12.39
CA ASP A 88 4.23 6.42 -12.25
C ASP A 88 3.43 7.61 -11.73
N ARG A 89 2.19 7.77 -12.20
CA ARG A 89 1.27 8.80 -11.68
C ARG A 89 0.99 8.59 -10.19
N LEU A 90 0.71 7.36 -9.78
CA LEU A 90 0.41 7.05 -8.38
C LEU A 90 1.67 7.18 -7.51
N ARG A 91 2.81 6.69 -7.97
CA ARG A 91 4.12 6.82 -7.28
C ARG A 91 4.47 8.29 -7.04
N SER A 92 4.30 9.15 -8.06
CA SER A 92 4.52 10.59 -7.92
C SER A 92 3.58 11.21 -6.87
N THR A 93 2.32 10.80 -6.87
CA THR A 93 1.31 11.22 -5.88
C THR A 93 1.68 10.78 -4.47
N MET A 94 2.06 9.51 -4.28
CA MET A 94 2.50 9.01 -2.97
C MET A 94 3.72 9.76 -2.46
N ARG A 95 4.70 10.03 -3.33
CA ARG A 95 5.90 10.81 -3.00
C ARG A 95 5.58 12.23 -2.53
N SER A 96 4.64 12.92 -3.19
CA SER A 96 4.24 14.29 -2.79
C SER A 96 3.48 14.31 -1.45
N MET A 97 2.82 13.21 -1.10
CA MET A 97 2.11 13.07 0.18
C MET A 97 3.02 12.78 1.38
N LEU A 98 4.15 12.08 1.19
CA LEU A 98 5.06 11.68 2.28
C LEU A 98 5.37 12.77 3.33
N PRO A 99 5.75 14.01 2.94
CA PRO A 99 6.10 15.04 3.93
C PRO A 99 4.91 15.58 4.73
N VAL A 100 3.69 15.48 4.22
CA VAL A 100 2.49 16.05 4.88
C VAL A 100 1.75 15.04 5.76
N ILE A 101 2.05 13.74 5.65
CA ILE A 101 1.41 12.71 6.47
C ILE A 101 1.92 12.78 7.91
N LYS A 102 1.03 13.23 8.80
CA LYS A 102 1.31 13.32 10.24
C LYS A 102 1.28 11.96 10.96
N ALA A 103 0.48 11.02 10.46
CA ALA A 103 0.35 9.71 11.07
C ALA A 103 1.55 8.82 10.72
N GLY A 104 2.46 8.62 11.69
CA GLY A 104 3.70 7.86 11.48
C GLY A 104 3.48 6.45 10.88
N GLN A 105 2.44 5.74 11.33
CA GLN A 105 2.11 4.42 10.78
C GLN A 105 1.65 4.47 9.31
N SER A 106 0.86 5.48 8.93
CA SER A 106 0.42 5.67 7.54
C SER A 106 1.58 6.07 6.63
N ARG A 107 2.50 6.90 7.14
CA ARG A 107 3.73 7.26 6.43
C ARG A 107 4.63 6.05 6.21
N ALA A 108 4.82 5.22 7.24
CA ALA A 108 5.57 3.98 7.13
C ALA A 108 4.91 2.99 6.15
N LEU A 109 3.58 2.87 6.14
CA LEU A 109 2.87 2.07 5.16
C LEU A 109 3.22 2.50 3.72
N LEU A 110 3.16 3.80 3.42
CA LEU A 110 3.53 4.29 2.09
C LEU A 110 5.01 4.03 1.75
N LEU A 111 5.92 4.24 2.71
CA LEU A 111 7.35 4.02 2.48
C LEU A 111 7.67 2.55 2.23
N VAL A 112 7.10 1.63 3.02
CA VAL A 112 7.26 0.19 2.83
C VAL A 112 6.67 -0.26 1.50
N THR A 113 5.50 0.26 1.09
CA THR A 113 4.94 -0.02 -0.24
C THR A 113 5.82 0.54 -1.35
N LEU A 114 6.27 1.80 -1.26
CA LEU A 114 7.13 2.42 -2.26
C LEU A 114 8.44 1.65 -2.41
N TYR A 115 9.06 1.25 -1.30
CA TYR A 115 10.26 0.44 -1.32
C TYR A 115 10.02 -0.87 -2.09
N GLY A 116 9.05 -1.68 -1.66
CA GLY A 116 8.74 -2.96 -2.29
C GLY A 116 8.33 -2.87 -3.76
N CYS A 117 7.82 -1.72 -4.21
CA CYS A 117 7.42 -1.49 -5.60
C CYS A 117 8.50 -0.87 -6.49
N THR A 118 9.52 -0.23 -5.93
CA THR A 118 10.48 0.58 -6.72
C THR A 118 11.93 0.15 -6.57
N ASP A 119 12.21 -0.76 -5.64
CA ASP A 119 13.57 -1.19 -5.33
C ASP A 119 14.51 -0.01 -5.03
N SER A 120 13.98 1.01 -4.34
CA SER A 120 14.72 2.23 -4.05
C SER A 120 15.31 2.20 -2.65
N SER A 121 16.64 2.25 -2.57
CA SER A 121 17.38 2.37 -1.30
C SER A 121 17.03 3.64 -0.51
N LEU A 122 16.57 4.71 -1.18
CA LEU A 122 16.04 5.89 -0.50
C LEU A 122 14.81 5.55 0.33
N TYR A 123 13.82 4.86 -0.26
CA TYR A 123 12.61 4.47 0.44
C TYR A 123 12.88 3.39 1.48
N GLN A 124 13.85 2.51 1.23
CA GLN A 124 14.33 1.55 2.22
C GLN A 124 14.83 2.28 3.49
N CYS A 125 15.79 3.20 3.35
CA CYS A 125 16.35 3.95 4.48
C CYS A 125 15.26 4.68 5.26
N MET A 126 14.39 5.42 4.57
CA MET A 126 13.28 6.13 5.20
C MET A 126 12.27 5.19 5.88
N ALA A 127 12.06 3.98 5.35
CA ALA A 127 11.19 2.99 5.99
C ALA A 127 11.80 2.47 7.30
N HIS A 128 13.09 2.13 7.31
CA HIS A 128 13.81 1.70 8.51
C HIS A 128 13.80 2.77 9.60
N GLU A 129 14.06 4.03 9.25
CA GLU A 129 14.00 5.15 10.21
C GLU A 129 12.68 5.22 10.99
N LEU A 130 11.56 4.81 10.37
CA LEU A 130 10.24 4.81 11.04
C LEU A 130 9.89 3.49 11.71
N VAL A 131 10.31 2.37 11.14
CA VAL A 131 9.88 1.03 11.55
C VAL A 131 10.78 0.44 12.61
N ASP A 132 12.09 0.73 12.59
CA ASP A 132 13.06 0.15 13.51
C ASP A 132 12.74 0.41 14.99
N PRO A 133 12.30 1.62 15.41
CA PRO A 133 11.91 1.86 16.80
C PRO A 133 10.76 0.96 17.29
N TRP A 134 9.94 0.42 16.38
CA TRP A 134 8.83 -0.46 16.75
C TRP A 134 9.27 -1.88 17.09
N MET A 135 10.49 -2.27 16.73
CA MET A 135 11.05 -3.59 17.08
C MET A 135 11.38 -3.67 18.57
N GLU A 136 11.61 -2.53 19.22
CA GLU A 136 11.88 -2.42 20.65
C GLU A 136 10.60 -2.27 21.49
N GLU A 137 9.43 -2.07 20.84
CA GLU A 137 8.16 -2.00 21.55
C GLU A 137 7.80 -3.37 22.16
N ALA A 138 7.43 -3.39 23.44
CA ALA A 138 7.11 -4.65 24.15
C ALA A 138 5.91 -5.40 23.54
N SER A 139 4.96 -4.69 22.92
CA SER A 139 3.77 -5.27 22.30
C SER A 139 3.27 -4.35 21.16
N PRO A 140 3.93 -4.35 19.99
CA PRO A 140 3.52 -3.53 18.87
C PRO A 140 2.11 -3.94 18.38
N LYS A 141 1.35 -2.97 17.89
CA LYS A 141 0.03 -3.24 17.29
C LYS A 141 0.19 -4.16 16.06
N LYS A 142 -0.82 -5.00 15.78
CA LYS A 142 -0.84 -5.91 14.60
C LYS A 142 -0.39 -5.23 13.31
N SER A 143 -0.86 -4.00 13.06
CA SER A 143 -0.50 -3.22 11.87
C SER A 143 0.98 -2.86 11.78
N LYS A 144 1.64 -2.59 12.92
CA LYS A 144 3.10 -2.37 12.96
C LYS A 144 3.85 -3.68 12.74
N THR A 145 3.41 -4.77 13.35
CA THR A 145 4.00 -6.10 13.16
C THR A 145 4.00 -6.51 11.68
N VAL A 146 2.89 -6.24 10.96
CA VAL A 146 2.82 -6.48 9.51
C VAL A 146 3.86 -5.65 8.77
N LEU A 147 4.01 -4.36 9.07
CA LEU A 147 5.01 -3.51 8.41
C LEU A 147 6.46 -3.92 8.71
N ILE A 148 6.76 -4.31 9.96
CA ILE A 148 8.07 -4.87 10.34
C ILE A 148 8.39 -6.11 9.51
N ARG A 149 7.42 -7.04 9.39
CA ARG A 149 7.61 -8.26 8.61
C ARG A 149 7.84 -7.94 7.12
N ARG A 150 6.99 -7.09 6.53
CA ARG A 150 7.08 -6.73 5.11
C ARG A 150 8.38 -6.02 4.77
N LEU A 151 8.87 -5.14 5.63
CA LEU A 151 10.15 -4.46 5.42
C LEU A 151 11.30 -5.48 5.34
N ARG A 152 11.36 -6.42 6.28
CA ARG A 152 12.35 -7.50 6.28
C ARG A 152 12.23 -8.42 5.07
N ASP A 153 11.00 -8.74 4.66
CA ASP A 153 10.76 -9.54 3.45
C ASP A 153 11.29 -8.83 2.20
N TYR A 154 11.03 -7.52 2.06
CA TYR A 154 11.56 -6.72 0.94
C TYR A 154 13.07 -6.63 0.97
N ASP A 155 13.69 -6.40 2.12
CA ASP A 155 15.16 -6.41 2.22
C ASP A 155 15.79 -7.71 1.74
N ARG A 156 15.17 -8.84 2.09
CA ARG A 156 15.64 -10.15 1.63
C ARG A 156 15.42 -10.34 0.14
N TRP A 157 14.27 -9.93 -0.39
CA TRP A 157 13.95 -10.13 -1.82
C TRP A 157 14.76 -9.21 -2.73
N LEU A 158 15.04 -7.99 -2.28
CA LEU A 158 15.73 -6.94 -3.04
C LEU A 158 17.23 -6.87 -2.78
N LYS A 159 17.73 -7.62 -1.78
CA LYS A 159 19.17 -7.76 -1.44
C LYS A 159 19.85 -6.45 -1.06
N HIS A 160 19.12 -5.48 -0.52
CA HIS A 160 19.71 -4.24 -0.01
C HIS A 160 20.40 -4.38 1.36
N ASN A 161 20.34 -5.56 1.99
CA ASN A 161 21.03 -5.88 3.24
C ASN A 161 22.26 -6.80 3.04
N GLU A 162 22.65 -7.07 1.79
CA GLU A 162 23.84 -7.87 1.41
C GLU A 162 24.97 -6.97 0.91
#